data_AF-M2R9C9-F1
#
_entry.id   AF-M2R9C9-F1
#
_cell.length_a   1.000
_cell.length_b   1.000
_cell.length_c   1.000
_cell.angle_alpha   90.00
_cell.angle_beta   90.00
_cell.angle_gamma   90.00
#
_symmetry.space_group_name_H-M   'P 1'
#
loop_
_entity.id
_entity.type
_entity.pdbx_description
1 polymer ?
#
loop_
_entity_poly.entity_id
_entity_poly.type
_entity_poly.pdbx_seq_one_letter_code
_entity_poly.pdbx_strand_id
1 'polypeptide(L)'
;MPGLRLGNTAPDFEAETTQGPIKFHEWIGDSWAVLFSHPGDFTPVCTTELAEVARRAEDFKKRNVKVIGISANGLQDHKKWELDIADWGAQFGPTNVEFPIIADEDRKISTLYDMLDEQDATNRDAKGLPFTIRTVFVIDPKKTIRLTIAYPASTGRNFDEIIRVIDSLQIGDKYKVTTPVNWKKGDDVIVHPAVNNDEAKTLFPEVKFHKVCCPRWIITQITNGKLVQIEHALAAVSQGTTSLGIKASNGIVIATEKKSSSILIDDSMIEKVATICPNIGIVYSGLGPDFRILVAKARKSAQAYWKIYNEYPPTKVLTQEIATIMQQATHSGGVRPYGVSLLVAGWDVNRGPSLYQVDPSGSYWAWKASAIGKNMVNAKTFLEKRYNDDISLEDAIHTALLTLKEGFEGLMTEKTIEIGVITVPSQADLDAGKIEGTGRAKATFRKLTEEEVRDYLAM
;
A
#
# COMPACT_ATOMS: atom_id res chain seq x y z
N MET A 1 -28.46 6.43 -1.82
CA MET A 1 -28.24 5.15 -1.10
C MET A 1 -26.77 4.77 -1.28
N PRO A 2 -26.13 4.02 -0.36
CA PRO A 2 -24.80 3.49 -0.65
C PRO A 2 -24.87 2.61 -1.89
N GLY A 3 -24.02 2.85 -2.89
CA GLY A 3 -24.02 2.08 -4.15
C GLY A 3 -23.81 0.58 -3.92
N LEU A 4 -24.41 -0.24 -4.78
CA LEU A 4 -24.32 -1.70 -4.73
C LEU A 4 -22.87 -2.17 -4.93
N ARG A 5 -22.40 -3.08 -4.09
CA ARG A 5 -21.03 -3.63 -4.14
C ARG A 5 -21.05 -5.13 -4.38
N LEU A 6 -19.91 -5.65 -4.86
CA LEU A 6 -19.66 -7.09 -4.92
C LEU A 6 -19.90 -7.73 -3.54
N GLY A 7 -20.60 -8.86 -3.52
CA GLY A 7 -20.96 -9.56 -2.30
C GLY A 7 -22.27 -9.09 -1.64
N ASN A 8 -22.89 -8.01 -2.11
CA ASN A 8 -24.23 -7.64 -1.64
C ASN A 8 -25.30 -8.56 -2.24
N THR A 9 -26.38 -8.77 -1.50
CA THR A 9 -27.60 -9.36 -2.05
C THR A 9 -28.23 -8.39 -3.04
N ALA A 10 -28.48 -8.85 -4.26
CA ALA A 10 -29.14 -8.10 -5.32
C ALA A 10 -30.56 -7.71 -4.87
N PRO A 11 -30.95 -6.43 -4.93
CA PRO A 11 -32.29 -6.00 -4.56
C PRO A 11 -33.40 -6.75 -5.31
N ASP A 12 -34.41 -7.24 -4.61
CA ASP A 12 -35.58 -7.85 -5.25
C ASP A 12 -36.53 -6.77 -5.76
N PHE A 13 -37.29 -7.08 -6.82
CA PHE A 13 -38.26 -6.18 -7.43
C PHE A 13 -39.34 -6.94 -8.20
N GLU A 14 -40.46 -6.27 -8.44
CA GLU A 14 -41.50 -6.71 -9.37
C GLU A 14 -41.48 -5.81 -10.61
N ALA A 15 -41.66 -6.40 -11.79
CA ALA A 15 -41.56 -5.67 -13.05
C ALA A 15 -42.46 -6.26 -14.14
N GLU A 16 -42.98 -5.39 -14.99
CA GLU A 16 -43.59 -5.77 -16.27
C GLU A 16 -42.48 -5.99 -17.31
N THR A 17 -42.54 -7.11 -18.03
CA THR A 17 -41.58 -7.45 -19.08
C THR A 17 -42.27 -7.85 -20.38
N THR A 18 -41.51 -7.92 -21.47
CA THR A 18 -42.01 -8.42 -22.75
C THR A 18 -42.56 -9.85 -22.70
N GLN A 19 -42.17 -10.64 -21.70
CA GLN A 19 -42.65 -12.00 -21.45
C GLN A 19 -43.69 -12.11 -20.32
N GLY A 20 -44.19 -10.98 -19.82
CA GLY A 20 -45.17 -10.90 -18.72
C GLY A 20 -44.57 -10.40 -17.40
N PRO A 21 -45.39 -10.31 -16.35
CA PRO A 21 -44.96 -9.83 -15.04
C PRO A 21 -44.00 -10.83 -14.39
N ILE A 22 -42.97 -10.30 -13.71
CA ILE A 22 -42.01 -11.11 -12.95
C ILE A 22 -41.81 -10.55 -11.55
N LYS A 23 -41.42 -11.44 -10.64
CA LYS A 23 -40.72 -11.09 -9.41
C LYS A 23 -39.28 -11.59 -9.52
N PHE A 24 -38.31 -10.69 -9.40
CA PHE A 24 -36.95 -10.93 -9.87
C PHE A 24 -36.28 -12.15 -9.22
N HIS A 25 -36.35 -12.27 -7.89
CA HIS A 25 -35.72 -13.41 -7.19
C HIS A 25 -36.37 -14.75 -7.54
N GLU A 26 -37.70 -14.78 -7.71
CA GLU A 26 -38.44 -15.96 -8.14
C GLU A 26 -38.12 -16.33 -9.59
N TRP A 27 -38.02 -15.32 -10.48
CA TRP A 27 -37.62 -15.50 -11.86
C TRP A 27 -36.20 -16.04 -11.99
N ILE A 28 -35.24 -15.57 -11.18
CA ILE A 28 -33.88 -16.12 -11.15
C ILE A 28 -33.92 -17.59 -10.70
N GLY A 29 -34.61 -17.91 -9.60
CA GLY A 29 -34.65 -19.26 -9.04
C GLY A 29 -33.26 -19.78 -8.68
N ASP A 30 -32.93 -21.01 -9.07
CA ASP A 30 -31.61 -21.62 -8.84
C ASP A 30 -30.59 -21.35 -9.96
N SER A 31 -30.94 -20.51 -10.94
CA SER A 31 -30.06 -20.13 -12.04
C SER A 31 -29.18 -18.94 -11.66
N TRP A 32 -28.08 -18.76 -12.40
CA TRP A 32 -27.38 -17.48 -12.43
C TRP A 32 -28.19 -16.46 -13.26
N ALA A 33 -27.95 -15.18 -13.07
CA ALA A 33 -28.59 -14.13 -13.84
C ALA A 33 -27.62 -13.05 -14.33
N VAL A 34 -27.85 -12.57 -15.55
CA VAL A 34 -27.25 -11.35 -16.11
C VAL A 34 -28.36 -10.32 -16.25
N LEU A 35 -28.32 -9.30 -15.40
CA LEU A 35 -29.19 -8.13 -15.49
C LEU A 35 -28.40 -6.99 -16.14
N PHE A 36 -28.84 -6.48 -17.28
CA PHE A 36 -28.12 -5.44 -18.01
C PHE A 36 -29.05 -4.34 -18.52
N SER A 37 -28.61 -3.10 -18.43
CA SER A 37 -29.41 -1.92 -18.81
C SER A 37 -29.02 -1.33 -20.17
N HIS A 38 -29.92 -0.71 -20.92
CA HIS A 38 -29.55 -0.04 -22.18
C HIS A 38 -30.14 1.37 -22.23
N PRO A 39 -29.40 2.39 -22.72
CA PRO A 39 -29.88 3.78 -22.72
C PRO A 39 -31.27 3.98 -23.32
N GLY A 40 -31.59 3.26 -24.39
CA GLY A 40 -32.95 3.23 -24.91
C GLY A 40 -33.13 2.41 -26.18
N ASP A 41 -34.40 2.14 -26.47
CA ASP A 41 -34.85 1.41 -27.66
C ASP A 41 -34.60 2.18 -28.96
N PHE A 42 -34.52 1.48 -30.09
CA PHE A 42 -34.29 2.04 -31.43
C PHE A 42 -32.99 2.85 -31.56
N THR A 43 -31.99 2.58 -30.72
CA THR A 43 -30.68 3.22 -30.79
C THR A 43 -29.62 2.29 -31.40
N PRO A 44 -28.71 2.78 -32.26
CA PRO A 44 -27.84 1.91 -33.06
C PRO A 44 -27.00 0.93 -32.23
N VAL A 45 -26.35 1.42 -31.17
CA VAL A 45 -25.48 0.57 -30.32
C VAL A 45 -26.29 -0.40 -29.47
N CYS A 46 -27.49 -0.03 -29.01
CA CYS A 46 -28.31 -0.95 -28.21
C CYS A 46 -28.88 -2.07 -29.09
N THR A 47 -29.30 -1.77 -30.32
CA THR A 47 -29.78 -2.79 -31.27
C THR A 47 -28.68 -3.82 -31.54
N THR A 48 -27.42 -3.39 -31.72
CA THR A 48 -26.30 -4.33 -31.92
C THR A 48 -26.03 -5.20 -30.68
N GLU A 49 -26.12 -4.63 -29.48
CA GLU A 49 -25.90 -5.36 -28.23
C GLU A 49 -26.98 -6.42 -27.96
N LEU A 50 -28.26 -6.07 -28.08
CA LEU A 50 -29.35 -7.01 -27.80
C LEU A 50 -29.45 -8.10 -28.88
N ALA A 51 -29.12 -7.79 -30.13
CA ALA A 51 -28.96 -8.79 -31.18
C ALA A 51 -27.85 -9.79 -30.82
N GLU A 52 -26.73 -9.32 -30.26
CA GLU A 52 -25.65 -10.20 -29.81
C GLU A 52 -26.08 -11.11 -28.65
N VAL A 53 -26.84 -10.59 -27.68
CA VAL A 53 -27.42 -11.41 -26.59
C VAL A 53 -28.33 -12.49 -27.16
N ALA A 54 -29.22 -12.12 -28.08
CA ALA A 54 -30.16 -13.03 -28.71
C ALA A 54 -29.45 -14.16 -29.45
N ARG A 55 -28.42 -13.85 -30.25
CA ARG A 55 -27.61 -14.87 -30.94
C ARG A 55 -26.84 -15.78 -30.00
N ARG A 56 -26.48 -15.29 -28.82
CA ARG A 56 -25.74 -16.04 -27.77
C ARG A 56 -26.64 -16.69 -26.73
N ALA A 57 -27.95 -16.75 -26.94
CA ALA A 57 -28.90 -17.34 -25.98
C ALA A 57 -28.48 -18.76 -25.53
N GLU A 58 -28.01 -19.59 -26.46
CA GLU A 58 -27.53 -20.94 -26.17
C GLU A 58 -26.27 -20.97 -25.29
N ASP A 59 -25.39 -19.97 -25.38
CA ASP A 59 -24.18 -19.90 -24.55
C ASP A 59 -24.52 -19.62 -23.09
N PHE A 60 -25.55 -18.81 -22.83
CA PHE A 60 -26.08 -18.57 -21.49
C PHE A 60 -26.86 -19.79 -20.96
N LYS A 61 -27.72 -20.40 -21.79
CA LYS A 61 -28.48 -21.61 -21.42
C LYS A 61 -27.56 -22.76 -20.99
N LYS A 62 -26.47 -23.02 -21.74
CA LYS A 62 -25.46 -24.04 -21.39
C LYS A 62 -24.80 -23.84 -20.03
N ARG A 63 -24.82 -22.61 -19.49
CA ARG A 63 -24.24 -22.24 -18.20
C ARG A 63 -25.28 -22.12 -17.08
N ASN A 64 -26.54 -22.47 -17.35
CA ASN A 64 -27.67 -22.21 -16.45
C ASN A 64 -27.73 -20.73 -16.02
N VAL A 65 -27.57 -19.83 -17.00
CA VAL A 65 -27.64 -18.38 -16.83
C VAL A 65 -28.88 -17.86 -17.54
N LYS A 66 -29.71 -17.11 -16.81
CA LYS A 66 -30.82 -16.33 -17.36
C LYS A 66 -30.33 -14.92 -17.65
N VAL A 67 -30.86 -14.31 -18.70
CA VAL A 67 -30.47 -12.95 -19.12
C VAL A 67 -31.72 -12.10 -19.14
N ILE A 68 -31.62 -10.83 -18.73
CA ILE A 68 -32.74 -9.89 -18.69
C ILE A 68 -32.25 -8.46 -18.94
N GLY A 69 -32.89 -7.79 -19.90
CA GLY A 69 -32.62 -6.40 -20.26
C GLY A 69 -33.50 -5.43 -19.48
N ILE A 70 -33.09 -4.17 -19.36
CA ILE A 70 -33.90 -3.09 -18.76
C ILE A 70 -33.59 -1.74 -19.40
N SER A 71 -34.62 -0.92 -19.66
CA SER A 71 -34.45 0.51 -19.90
C SER A 71 -35.65 1.30 -19.41
N ALA A 72 -35.55 2.63 -19.51
CA ALA A 72 -36.64 3.55 -19.16
C ALA A 72 -37.75 3.66 -20.23
N ASN A 73 -37.73 2.82 -21.28
CA ASN A 73 -38.77 2.77 -22.30
C ASN A 73 -40.00 1.97 -21.82
N GLY A 74 -41.13 2.17 -22.51
CA GLY A 74 -42.37 1.49 -22.20
C GLY A 74 -42.49 0.12 -22.86
N LEU A 75 -43.36 -0.73 -22.31
CA LEU A 75 -43.52 -2.13 -22.75
C LEU A 75 -43.92 -2.27 -24.23
N GLN A 76 -44.70 -1.34 -24.76
CA GLN A 76 -45.12 -1.37 -26.17
C GLN A 76 -43.98 -1.04 -27.13
N ASP A 77 -43.02 -0.21 -26.71
CA ASP A 77 -41.85 0.12 -27.50
C ASP A 77 -40.90 -1.08 -27.55
N HIS A 78 -40.68 -1.75 -26.41
CA HIS A 78 -39.89 -2.99 -26.36
C HIS A 78 -40.42 -4.05 -27.32
N LYS A 79 -41.74 -4.31 -27.33
CA LYS A 79 -42.33 -5.32 -28.23
C LYS A 79 -42.14 -5.00 -29.71
N LYS A 80 -42.18 -3.71 -30.08
CA LYS A 80 -41.88 -3.29 -31.46
C LYS A 80 -40.39 -3.41 -31.74
N TRP A 81 -39.55 -3.08 -30.77
CA TRP A 81 -38.10 -3.09 -30.92
C TRP A 81 -37.51 -4.51 -30.95
N GLU A 82 -38.14 -5.50 -30.32
CA GLU A 82 -37.78 -6.92 -30.47
C GLU A 82 -37.78 -7.35 -31.95
N LEU A 83 -38.73 -6.84 -32.75
CA LEU A 83 -38.78 -7.08 -34.20
C LEU A 83 -37.62 -6.39 -34.94
N ASP A 84 -37.28 -5.16 -34.57
CA ASP A 84 -36.16 -4.39 -35.14
C ASP A 84 -34.81 -5.06 -34.81
N ILE A 85 -34.63 -5.54 -33.58
CA ILE A 85 -33.44 -6.30 -33.16
C ILE A 85 -33.31 -7.60 -33.95
N ALA A 86 -34.42 -8.33 -34.13
CA ALA A 86 -34.42 -9.57 -34.90
C ALA A 86 -34.11 -9.32 -36.39
N ASP A 87 -34.70 -8.30 -37.00
CA ASP A 87 -34.45 -7.91 -38.40
C ASP A 87 -33.00 -7.48 -38.62
N TRP A 88 -32.46 -6.61 -37.75
CA TRP A 88 -31.07 -6.18 -37.83
C TRP A 88 -30.10 -7.34 -37.61
N GLY A 89 -30.33 -8.15 -36.57
CA GLY A 89 -29.46 -9.28 -36.22
C GLY A 89 -29.44 -10.38 -37.28
N ALA A 90 -30.56 -10.57 -38.01
CA ALA A 90 -30.67 -11.54 -39.10
C ALA A 90 -29.63 -11.33 -40.20
N GLN A 91 -29.09 -10.11 -40.36
CA GLN A 91 -28.01 -9.81 -41.30
C GLN A 91 -26.70 -10.55 -40.97
N PHE A 92 -26.52 -10.97 -39.71
CA PHE A 92 -25.31 -11.62 -39.21
C PHE A 92 -25.53 -13.06 -38.72
N GLY A 93 -26.78 -13.53 -38.67
CA GLY A 93 -27.14 -14.90 -38.30
C GLY A 93 -28.54 -15.01 -37.66
N PRO A 94 -29.03 -16.23 -37.41
CA PRO A 94 -30.34 -16.44 -36.78
C PRO A 94 -30.43 -15.70 -35.44
N THR A 95 -31.36 -14.76 -35.34
CA THR A 95 -31.51 -13.88 -34.18
C THR A 95 -32.97 -13.84 -33.77
N ASN A 96 -33.26 -14.25 -32.53
CA ASN A 96 -34.59 -14.13 -31.92
C ASN A 96 -34.45 -13.70 -30.46
N VAL A 97 -35.19 -12.69 -30.04
CA VAL A 97 -35.12 -12.17 -28.67
C VAL A 97 -35.93 -13.08 -27.76
N GLU A 98 -35.26 -14.03 -27.12
CA GLU A 98 -35.88 -15.03 -26.22
C GLU A 98 -35.77 -14.66 -24.72
N PHE A 99 -35.21 -13.51 -24.40
CA PHE A 99 -35.06 -13.03 -23.03
C PHE A 99 -36.01 -11.86 -22.74
N PRO A 100 -36.50 -11.72 -21.50
CA PRO A 100 -37.37 -10.60 -21.13
C PRO A 100 -36.62 -9.26 -21.16
N ILE A 101 -37.33 -8.21 -21.57
CA ILE A 101 -36.91 -6.81 -21.41
C ILE A 101 -37.87 -6.13 -20.44
N ILE A 102 -37.35 -5.57 -19.35
CA ILE A 102 -38.09 -4.84 -18.31
C ILE A 102 -38.40 -3.42 -18.79
N ALA A 103 -39.67 -3.03 -18.69
CA ALA A 103 -40.13 -1.66 -18.88
C ALA A 103 -40.06 -0.89 -17.54
N ASP A 104 -39.08 -0.01 -17.39
CA ASP A 104 -38.83 0.77 -16.16
C ASP A 104 -39.08 2.26 -16.39
N GLU A 105 -40.28 2.61 -16.89
CA GLU A 105 -40.66 3.97 -17.29
C GLU A 105 -40.49 5.01 -16.15
N ASP A 106 -40.71 4.59 -14.91
CA ASP A 106 -40.55 5.42 -13.71
C ASP A 106 -39.14 5.36 -13.09
N ARG A 107 -38.23 4.59 -13.69
CA ARG A 107 -36.82 4.42 -13.31
C ARG A 107 -36.62 3.89 -11.89
N LYS A 108 -37.62 3.22 -11.30
CA LYS A 108 -37.51 2.69 -9.93
C LYS A 108 -36.41 1.64 -9.84
N ILE A 109 -36.38 0.70 -10.79
CA ILE A 109 -35.41 -0.41 -10.76
C ILE A 109 -34.03 0.10 -11.14
N SER A 110 -33.95 0.99 -12.13
CA SER A 110 -32.70 1.64 -12.54
C SER A 110 -32.09 2.47 -11.42
N THR A 111 -32.90 3.16 -10.62
CA THR A 111 -32.44 3.88 -9.41
C THR A 111 -32.00 2.89 -8.33
N LEU A 112 -32.76 1.81 -8.12
CA LEU A 112 -32.46 0.78 -7.13
C LEU A 112 -31.13 0.08 -7.39
N TYR A 113 -30.79 -0.11 -8.67
CA TYR A 113 -29.55 -0.73 -9.11
C TYR A 113 -28.41 0.25 -9.45
N ASP A 114 -28.58 1.54 -9.16
CA ASP A 114 -27.57 2.58 -9.44
C ASP A 114 -27.14 2.61 -10.93
N MET A 115 -28.13 2.50 -11.81
CA MET A 115 -27.94 2.43 -13.26
C MET A 115 -28.20 3.76 -13.98
N LEU A 116 -28.23 4.89 -13.28
CA LEU A 116 -28.52 6.21 -13.86
C LEU A 116 -27.25 7.09 -13.88
N ASP A 117 -26.99 7.79 -14.98
CA ASP A 117 -25.87 8.75 -15.06
C ASP A 117 -26.33 10.14 -14.64
N GLU A 118 -25.96 10.58 -13.44
CA GLU A 118 -26.26 11.94 -13.00
C GLU A 118 -25.35 12.99 -13.66
N GLN A 119 -24.14 12.60 -14.10
CA GLN A 119 -23.10 13.51 -14.56
C GLN A 119 -23.17 13.82 -16.06
N ASP A 120 -23.67 12.88 -16.87
CA ASP A 120 -23.85 13.11 -18.30
C ASP A 120 -25.11 13.94 -18.58
N ALA A 121 -24.92 15.25 -18.73
CA ALA A 121 -25.99 16.18 -19.09
C ALA A 121 -26.59 15.92 -20.48
N THR A 122 -25.92 15.15 -21.35
CA THR A 122 -26.41 14.79 -22.68
C THR A 122 -27.29 13.53 -22.68
N ASN A 123 -27.22 12.72 -21.62
CA ASN A 123 -27.93 11.46 -21.50
C ASN A 123 -29.23 11.61 -20.71
N ARG A 124 -30.11 12.51 -21.12
CA ARG A 124 -31.38 12.82 -20.45
C ARG A 124 -32.55 12.78 -21.42
N ASP A 125 -33.72 12.36 -20.94
CA ASP A 125 -34.95 12.38 -21.70
C ASP A 125 -35.49 13.82 -21.89
N ALA A 126 -36.58 13.96 -22.63
CA ALA A 126 -37.22 15.26 -22.88
C ALA A 126 -37.71 15.98 -21.61
N LYS A 127 -37.82 15.28 -20.48
CA LYS A 127 -38.20 15.81 -19.16
C LYS A 127 -36.98 16.12 -18.28
N GLY A 128 -35.76 15.93 -18.81
CA GLY A 128 -34.51 16.18 -18.11
C GLY A 128 -34.08 15.06 -17.14
N LEU A 129 -34.75 13.90 -17.17
CA LEU A 129 -34.41 12.73 -16.35
C LEU A 129 -33.34 11.89 -17.05
N PRO A 130 -32.33 11.40 -16.32
CA PRO A 130 -31.26 10.61 -16.93
C PRO A 130 -31.79 9.30 -17.54
N PHE A 131 -31.23 8.90 -18.68
CA PHE A 131 -31.38 7.54 -19.19
C PHE A 131 -30.50 6.57 -18.39
N THR A 132 -30.73 5.27 -18.56
CA THR A 132 -29.88 4.27 -17.92
C THR A 132 -28.49 4.21 -18.55
N ILE A 133 -27.45 4.08 -17.74
CA ILE A 133 -26.09 3.73 -18.16
C ILE A 133 -26.06 2.29 -18.65
N ARG A 134 -25.11 1.94 -19.51
CA ARG A 134 -24.82 0.55 -19.89
C ARG A 134 -24.14 -0.20 -18.74
N THR A 135 -24.91 -0.66 -17.76
CA THR A 135 -24.42 -1.44 -16.62
C THR A 135 -24.79 -2.91 -16.77
N VAL A 136 -23.93 -3.81 -16.29
CA VAL A 136 -24.14 -5.26 -16.28
C VAL A 136 -23.91 -5.76 -14.87
N PHE A 137 -24.86 -6.51 -14.34
CA PHE A 137 -24.73 -7.26 -13.09
C PHE A 137 -24.75 -8.76 -13.39
N VAL A 138 -23.77 -9.50 -12.87
CA VAL A 138 -23.82 -10.96 -12.81
C VAL A 138 -24.17 -11.37 -11.39
N ILE A 139 -25.28 -12.07 -11.24
CA ILE A 139 -25.89 -12.44 -9.96
C ILE A 139 -25.93 -13.96 -9.85
N ASP A 140 -25.51 -14.49 -8.71
CA ASP A 140 -25.47 -15.93 -8.46
C ASP A 140 -26.81 -16.49 -7.95
N PRO A 141 -26.98 -17.83 -7.85
CA PRO A 141 -28.21 -18.45 -7.33
C PRO A 141 -28.55 -18.02 -5.90
N LYS A 142 -27.56 -17.60 -5.10
CA LYS A 142 -27.76 -17.04 -3.75
C LYS A 142 -28.16 -15.57 -3.78
N LYS A 143 -28.45 -15.03 -4.97
CA LYS A 143 -28.82 -13.64 -5.22
C LYS A 143 -27.69 -12.68 -4.87
N THR A 144 -26.45 -13.13 -4.89
CA THR A 144 -25.28 -12.30 -4.59
C THR A 144 -24.76 -11.65 -5.87
N ILE A 145 -24.44 -10.36 -5.82
CA ILE A 145 -23.77 -9.65 -6.91
C ILE A 145 -22.31 -10.11 -6.98
N ARG A 146 -21.93 -10.74 -8.09
CA ARG A 146 -20.58 -11.32 -8.33
C ARG A 146 -19.74 -10.52 -9.31
N LEU A 147 -20.38 -9.71 -10.15
CA LEU A 147 -19.72 -8.82 -11.09
C LEU A 147 -20.60 -7.60 -11.34
N THR A 148 -19.96 -6.44 -11.45
CA THR A 148 -20.56 -5.23 -12.01
C THR A 148 -19.62 -4.66 -13.06
N ILE A 149 -20.12 -4.39 -14.26
CA ILE A 149 -19.39 -3.68 -15.32
C ILE A 149 -20.24 -2.51 -15.78
N ALA A 150 -19.67 -1.31 -15.79
CA ALA A 150 -20.31 -0.12 -16.34
C ALA A 150 -19.53 0.36 -17.57
N TYR A 151 -20.26 0.63 -18.66
CA TYR A 151 -19.73 1.19 -19.88
C TYR A 151 -20.32 2.60 -20.09
N PRO A 152 -19.54 3.57 -20.58
CA PRO A 152 -20.12 4.83 -21.04
C PRO A 152 -21.04 4.56 -22.24
N ALA A 153 -22.01 5.44 -22.50
CA ALA A 153 -22.97 5.26 -23.59
C ALA A 153 -22.31 5.06 -24.97
N SER A 154 -21.11 5.64 -25.16
CA SER A 154 -20.28 5.55 -26.37
C SER A 154 -19.57 4.22 -26.60
N THR A 155 -19.61 3.28 -25.65
CA THR A 155 -18.85 2.03 -25.72
C THR A 155 -19.77 0.83 -25.63
N GLY A 156 -19.75 -0.01 -26.67
CA GLY A 156 -20.49 -1.26 -26.70
C GLY A 156 -19.90 -2.32 -25.77
N ARG A 157 -20.76 -3.17 -25.21
CA ARG A 157 -20.40 -4.30 -24.35
C ARG A 157 -19.62 -5.37 -25.08
N ASN A 158 -18.71 -6.02 -24.35
CA ASN A 158 -18.04 -7.22 -24.81
C ASN A 158 -18.68 -8.46 -24.17
N PHE A 159 -19.54 -9.16 -24.91
CA PHE A 159 -20.21 -10.38 -24.42
C PHE A 159 -19.26 -11.58 -24.26
N ASP A 160 -18.13 -11.61 -24.97
CA ASP A 160 -17.09 -12.62 -24.70
C ASP A 160 -16.54 -12.47 -23.29
N GLU A 161 -16.34 -11.23 -22.83
CA GLU A 161 -15.87 -10.96 -21.46
C GLU A 161 -16.92 -11.36 -20.42
N ILE A 162 -18.19 -11.03 -20.66
CA ILE A 162 -19.28 -11.40 -19.75
C ILE A 162 -19.35 -12.94 -19.61
N ILE A 163 -19.31 -13.68 -20.72
CA ILE A 163 -19.33 -15.15 -20.71
C ILE A 163 -18.08 -15.72 -20.05
N ARG A 164 -16.89 -15.16 -20.33
CA ARG A 164 -15.62 -15.59 -19.74
C ARG A 164 -15.61 -15.41 -18.22
N VAL A 165 -16.14 -14.29 -17.71
CA VAL A 165 -16.24 -14.05 -16.27
C VAL A 165 -17.24 -15.00 -15.62
N ILE A 166 -18.38 -15.30 -16.27
CA ILE A 166 -19.32 -16.32 -15.78
C ILE A 166 -18.61 -17.69 -15.67
N ASP A 167 -17.86 -18.12 -16.69
CA ASP A 167 -17.11 -19.38 -16.65
C ASP A 167 -16.09 -19.37 -15.48
N SER A 168 -15.38 -18.26 -15.27
CA SER A 168 -14.43 -18.07 -14.18
C SER A 168 -15.09 -18.14 -12.78
N LEU A 169 -16.24 -17.49 -12.61
CA LEU A 169 -16.98 -17.51 -11.34
C LEU A 169 -17.51 -18.91 -11.04
N GLN A 170 -18.12 -19.57 -12.03
CA GLN A 170 -18.70 -20.90 -11.85
C GLN A 170 -17.63 -21.98 -11.60
N ILE A 171 -16.48 -21.93 -12.30
CA ILE A 171 -15.39 -22.89 -12.04
C ILE A 171 -14.75 -22.66 -10.66
N GLY A 172 -14.62 -21.39 -10.25
CA GLY A 172 -14.13 -21.03 -8.93
C GLY A 172 -15.00 -21.58 -7.81
N ASP A 173 -16.32 -21.41 -7.93
CA ASP A 173 -17.30 -21.93 -6.96
C ASP A 173 -17.32 -23.46 -6.93
N LYS A 174 -17.24 -24.11 -8.10
CA LYS A 174 -17.34 -25.58 -8.21
C LYS A 174 -16.08 -26.30 -7.73
N TYR A 175 -14.90 -25.78 -8.04
CA TYR A 175 -13.65 -26.50 -7.84
C TYR A 175 -12.71 -25.84 -6.83
N LYS A 176 -13.07 -24.72 -6.21
CA LYS A 176 -12.16 -23.95 -5.32
C LYS A 176 -10.85 -23.56 -6.02
N VAL A 177 -10.98 -22.97 -7.21
CA VAL A 177 -9.85 -22.45 -8.01
C VAL A 177 -10.01 -20.96 -8.26
N THR A 178 -8.94 -20.34 -8.75
CA THR A 178 -8.89 -18.94 -9.17
C THR A 178 -8.32 -18.88 -10.59
N THR A 179 -8.82 -17.98 -11.42
CA THR A 179 -8.40 -17.87 -12.82
C THR A 179 -7.38 -16.73 -12.99
N PRO A 180 -6.26 -16.93 -13.70
CA PRO A 180 -5.27 -15.88 -13.95
C PRO A 180 -5.78 -14.76 -14.88
N VAL A 181 -4.95 -13.73 -15.07
CA VAL A 181 -5.22 -12.63 -16.02
C VAL A 181 -5.46 -13.18 -17.43
N ASN A 182 -6.46 -12.64 -18.12
CA ASN A 182 -6.86 -13.03 -19.48
C ASN A 182 -7.21 -14.52 -19.65
N TRP A 183 -7.48 -15.25 -18.56
CA TRP A 183 -7.82 -16.66 -18.59
C TRP A 183 -9.03 -16.93 -19.48
N LYS A 184 -8.90 -17.94 -20.35
CA LYS A 184 -9.98 -18.50 -21.16
C LYS A 184 -10.26 -19.94 -20.73
N LYS A 185 -11.48 -20.40 -20.99
CA LYS A 185 -11.88 -21.78 -20.70
C LYS A 185 -10.95 -22.75 -21.41
N GLY A 186 -10.30 -23.63 -20.63
CA GLY A 186 -9.30 -24.57 -21.10
C GLY A 186 -7.86 -24.21 -20.70
N ASP A 187 -7.60 -22.96 -20.31
CA ASP A 187 -6.30 -22.54 -19.79
C ASP A 187 -6.10 -23.01 -18.34
N ASP A 188 -4.84 -23.03 -17.91
CA ASP A 188 -4.44 -23.36 -16.55
C ASP A 188 -5.10 -22.44 -15.50
N VAL A 189 -5.53 -23.04 -14.39
CA VAL A 189 -6.09 -22.35 -13.22
C VAL A 189 -5.14 -22.42 -12.03
N ILE A 190 -5.35 -21.56 -11.04
CA ILE A 190 -4.56 -21.49 -9.82
C ILE A 190 -5.40 -22.04 -8.67
N VAL A 191 -4.87 -22.98 -7.90
CA VAL A 191 -5.53 -23.50 -6.70
C VAL A 191 -5.83 -22.35 -5.73
N HIS A 192 -7.07 -22.27 -5.22
CA HIS A 192 -7.44 -21.19 -4.31
C HIS A 192 -6.56 -21.21 -3.04
N PRO A 193 -6.06 -20.07 -2.53
CA PRO A 193 -5.11 -20.04 -1.40
C PRO A 193 -5.60 -20.68 -0.10
N ALA A 194 -6.92 -20.82 0.05
CA ALA A 194 -7.54 -21.49 1.21
C ALA A 194 -7.41 -23.03 1.18
N VAL A 195 -7.02 -23.63 0.05
CA VAL A 195 -6.80 -25.06 -0.10
C VAL A 195 -5.32 -25.35 0.14
N ASN A 196 -5.00 -26.14 1.16
CA ASN A 196 -3.60 -26.49 1.46
C ASN A 196 -3.04 -27.51 0.45
N ASN A 197 -1.72 -27.72 0.46
CA ASN A 197 -1.05 -28.56 -0.55
C ASN A 197 -1.50 -30.03 -0.53
N ASP A 198 -1.88 -30.57 0.63
CA ASP A 198 -2.29 -31.97 0.74
C ASP A 198 -3.74 -32.17 0.28
N GLU A 199 -4.63 -31.22 0.62
CA GLU A 199 -5.98 -31.13 0.06
C GLU A 199 -5.91 -30.94 -1.46
N ALA A 200 -5.01 -30.08 -1.96
CA ALA A 200 -4.84 -29.82 -3.39
C ALA A 200 -4.42 -31.07 -4.17
N LYS A 201 -3.50 -31.89 -3.65
CA LYS A 201 -3.11 -33.17 -4.28
C LYS A 201 -4.28 -34.16 -4.34
N THR A 202 -5.19 -34.09 -3.37
CA THR A 202 -6.37 -34.98 -3.31
C THR A 202 -7.44 -34.51 -4.29
N LEU A 203 -7.67 -33.20 -4.37
CA LEU A 203 -8.69 -32.59 -5.24
C LEU A 203 -8.25 -32.50 -6.72
N PHE A 204 -6.95 -32.37 -7.00
CA PHE A 204 -6.42 -32.11 -8.33
C PHE A 204 -5.27 -33.08 -8.67
N PRO A 205 -5.55 -34.16 -9.43
CA PRO A 205 -4.54 -35.17 -9.79
C PRO A 205 -3.35 -34.62 -10.60
N GLU A 206 -3.56 -33.56 -11.38
CA GLU A 206 -2.54 -32.94 -12.24
C GLU A 206 -2.02 -31.59 -11.70
N VAL A 207 -1.98 -31.42 -10.37
CA VAL A 207 -1.51 -30.17 -9.76
C VAL A 207 -0.01 -29.94 -10.00
N LYS A 208 0.33 -28.81 -10.64
CA LYS A 208 1.71 -28.35 -10.81
C LYS A 208 2.06 -27.30 -9.76
N PHE A 209 2.92 -27.68 -8.83
CA PHE A 209 3.48 -26.75 -7.86
C PHE A 209 4.57 -25.90 -8.52
N HIS A 210 4.24 -24.66 -8.86
CA HIS A 210 5.23 -23.70 -9.29
C HIS A 210 6.02 -23.25 -8.06
N LYS A 211 7.30 -23.63 -8.01
CA LYS A 211 8.24 -23.01 -7.06
C LYS A 211 8.33 -21.55 -7.46
N VAL A 212 7.79 -20.65 -6.65
CA VAL A 212 7.84 -19.21 -6.89
C VAL A 212 9.31 -18.81 -6.97
N CYS A 213 9.84 -18.69 -8.18
CA CYS A 213 11.27 -18.46 -8.45
C CYS A 213 11.69 -17.02 -8.08
N CYS A 214 10.72 -16.14 -7.86
CA CYS A 214 10.93 -14.85 -7.23
C CYS A 214 9.57 -14.39 -6.69
N PRO A 215 9.38 -14.28 -5.37
CA PRO A 215 8.12 -13.77 -4.87
C PRO A 215 8.05 -12.29 -5.23
N ARG A 216 7.04 -11.94 -6.05
CA ARG A 216 6.63 -10.55 -6.31
C ARG A 216 6.05 -9.86 -5.06
N TRP A 217 6.00 -10.61 -3.96
CA TRP A 217 6.04 -10.13 -2.59
C TRP A 217 7.51 -10.14 -2.17
N ILE A 218 8.15 -8.98 -2.07
CA ILE A 218 9.56 -8.93 -1.67
C ILE A 218 9.76 -9.66 -0.32
N ILE A 219 8.72 -9.89 0.50
CA ILE A 219 8.87 -10.24 1.92
C ILE A 219 8.15 -11.53 2.34
N THR A 220 8.07 -12.53 1.47
CA THR A 220 7.58 -13.87 1.86
C THR A 220 8.48 -15.00 1.39
N GLN A 221 9.78 -14.92 1.67
CA GLN A 221 10.52 -16.15 1.96
C GLN A 221 10.67 -16.25 3.47
N ILE A 222 9.73 -16.97 4.10
CA ILE A 222 9.89 -17.45 5.48
C ILE A 222 10.52 -18.83 5.37
N THR A 223 11.85 -18.89 5.35
CA THR A 223 12.58 -20.14 5.55
C THR A 223 12.90 -20.25 7.04
N ASN A 224 12.43 -21.33 7.69
CA ASN A 224 12.63 -21.57 9.13
C ASN A 224 12.13 -20.44 10.06
N GLY A 225 11.05 -19.74 9.71
CA GLY A 225 10.50 -18.67 10.55
C GLY A 225 11.19 -17.30 10.42
N LYS A 226 12.15 -17.15 9.50
CA LYS A 226 12.93 -15.91 9.31
C LYS A 226 12.47 -15.10 8.11
N LEU A 227 12.42 -13.78 8.24
CA LEU A 227 12.13 -12.85 7.14
C LEU A 227 13.41 -12.54 6.35
N VAL A 228 13.65 -13.26 5.25
CA VAL A 228 14.92 -13.25 4.50
C VAL A 228 15.35 -11.85 4.02
N GLN A 229 14.43 -10.98 3.61
CA GLN A 229 14.82 -9.62 3.19
C GLN A 229 15.30 -8.74 4.33
N ILE A 230 14.79 -8.97 5.55
CA ILE A 230 15.28 -8.25 6.73
C ILE A 230 16.70 -8.72 7.02
N GLU A 231 16.99 -10.02 6.91
CA GLU A 231 18.35 -10.56 7.04
C GLU A 231 19.29 -9.97 5.98
N HIS A 232 18.84 -9.83 4.72
CA HIS A 232 19.63 -9.18 3.67
C HIS A 232 19.87 -7.69 3.95
N ALA A 233 18.86 -6.97 4.44
CA ALA A 233 18.99 -5.57 4.83
C ALA A 233 19.96 -5.41 6.02
N LEU A 234 19.88 -6.28 7.02
CA LEU A 234 20.84 -6.33 8.13
C LEU A 234 22.26 -6.67 7.66
N ALA A 235 22.40 -7.56 6.67
CA ALA A 235 23.70 -7.84 6.07
C ALA A 235 24.28 -6.58 5.38
N ALA A 236 23.45 -5.77 4.71
CA ALA A 236 23.88 -4.49 4.15
C ALA A 236 24.27 -3.47 5.23
N VAL A 237 23.56 -3.44 6.37
CA VAL A 237 23.95 -2.63 7.55
C VAL A 237 25.32 -3.04 8.06
N SER A 238 25.57 -4.34 8.19
CA SER A 238 26.86 -4.89 8.65
C SER A 238 28.01 -4.64 7.67
N GLN A 239 27.75 -4.23 6.43
CA GLN A 239 28.78 -3.77 5.49
C GLN A 239 29.02 -2.26 5.56
N GLY A 240 28.10 -1.51 6.19
CA GLY A 240 28.21 -0.08 6.37
C GLY A 240 29.32 0.33 7.33
N THR A 241 29.81 1.55 7.17
CA THR A 241 30.74 2.21 8.13
C THR A 241 30.20 2.16 9.55
N THR A 242 31.11 2.07 10.52
CA THR A 242 30.77 2.00 11.94
C THR A 242 30.21 3.35 12.43
N SER A 243 29.07 3.28 13.12
CA SER A 243 28.42 4.39 13.80
C SER A 243 28.09 3.97 15.22
N LEU A 244 28.20 4.88 16.18
CA LEU A 244 27.96 4.58 17.59
C LEU A 244 27.31 5.75 18.32
N GLY A 245 26.78 5.47 19.51
CA GLY A 245 26.23 6.47 20.39
C GLY A 245 26.40 6.10 21.85
N ILE A 246 26.60 7.10 22.70
CA ILE A 246 26.84 6.97 24.14
C ILE A 246 25.99 8.01 24.87
N LYS A 247 25.16 7.55 25.81
CA LYS A 247 24.37 8.39 26.71
C LYS A 247 25.18 8.71 27.96
N ALA A 248 25.53 9.97 28.14
CA ALA A 248 26.18 10.54 29.30
C ALA A 248 25.16 11.07 30.32
N SER A 249 25.65 11.48 31.49
CA SER A 249 24.84 12.08 32.56
C SER A 249 24.28 13.45 32.15
N ASN A 250 25.07 14.26 31.43
CA ASN A 250 24.73 15.61 30.98
C ASN A 250 24.53 15.74 29.45
N GLY A 251 24.45 14.62 28.71
CA GLY A 251 24.27 14.66 27.27
C GLY A 251 24.26 13.32 26.54
N ILE A 252 24.30 13.37 25.21
CA ILE A 252 24.48 12.20 24.34
C ILE A 252 25.48 12.57 23.25
N VAL A 253 26.38 11.66 22.92
CA VAL A 253 27.19 11.74 21.71
C VAL A 253 26.76 10.66 20.72
N ILE A 254 26.65 11.02 19.45
CA ILE A 254 26.57 10.10 18.32
C ILE A 254 27.70 10.41 17.35
N ALA A 255 28.42 9.40 16.90
CA ALA A 255 29.61 9.57 16.08
C ALA A 255 29.68 8.51 14.97
N THR A 256 30.28 8.88 13.85
CA THR A 256 30.49 7.97 12.72
C THR A 256 31.73 8.33 11.93
N GLU A 257 32.33 7.31 11.31
CA GLU A 257 33.30 7.49 10.23
C GLU A 257 32.62 8.02 8.95
N LYS A 258 33.27 8.99 8.32
CA LYS A 258 32.94 9.52 7.00
C LYS A 258 33.98 9.07 5.99
N LYS A 259 33.55 8.19 5.08
CA LYS A 259 34.39 7.62 4.02
C LYS A 259 34.10 8.30 2.68
N SER A 260 35.05 9.08 2.18
CA SER A 260 34.99 9.58 0.80
C SER A 260 35.65 8.57 -0.14
N SER A 261 35.01 8.30 -1.29
CA SER A 261 35.57 7.37 -2.29
C SER A 261 36.59 8.03 -3.22
N SER A 262 36.66 9.37 -3.24
CA SER A 262 37.59 10.12 -4.08
C SER A 262 37.84 11.51 -3.51
N ILE A 263 39.06 12.01 -3.65
CA ILE A 263 39.42 13.40 -3.30
C ILE A 263 38.69 14.46 -4.13
N LEU A 264 38.09 14.06 -5.26
CA LEU A 264 37.30 14.94 -6.12
C LEU A 264 35.87 15.15 -5.60
N ILE A 265 35.45 14.34 -4.63
CA ILE A 265 34.14 14.48 -4.01
C ILE A 265 34.24 15.57 -2.95
N ASP A 266 33.37 16.57 -3.05
CA ASP A 266 33.14 17.54 -2.00
C ASP A 266 32.49 16.83 -0.80
N ASP A 267 33.32 16.48 0.18
CA ASP A 267 32.91 15.76 1.37
C ASP A 267 32.05 16.63 2.29
N SER A 268 32.16 17.95 2.23
CA SER A 268 31.34 18.88 3.04
C SER A 268 29.83 18.70 2.83
N MET A 269 29.42 18.21 1.65
CA MET A 269 28.03 17.98 1.28
C MET A 269 27.48 16.61 1.69
N ILE A 270 28.34 15.68 2.13
CA ILE A 270 27.93 14.35 2.57
C ILE A 270 27.64 14.40 4.06
N GLU A 271 26.36 14.34 4.45
CA GLU A 271 25.96 14.26 5.86
C GLU A 271 25.62 12.83 6.26
N LYS A 272 26.26 12.33 7.34
CA LYS A 272 25.92 11.05 7.97
C LYS A 272 25.30 11.24 9.34
N VAL A 273 25.63 12.33 10.02
CA VAL A 273 24.92 12.83 11.20
C VAL A 273 23.96 13.92 10.76
N ALA A 274 22.65 13.70 10.94
CA ALA A 274 21.60 14.60 10.50
C ALA A 274 20.80 15.18 11.66
N THR A 275 20.66 16.50 11.69
CA THR A 275 19.69 17.19 12.55
C THR A 275 18.28 16.98 12.00
N ILE A 276 17.36 16.45 12.81
CA ILE A 276 15.96 16.27 12.42
C ILE A 276 15.09 17.42 12.92
N CYS A 277 15.25 17.76 14.19
CA CYS A 277 14.64 18.91 14.83
C CYS A 277 15.58 19.43 15.94
N PRO A 278 15.31 20.59 16.54
CA PRO A 278 16.22 21.21 17.51
C PRO A 278 16.64 20.31 18.69
N ASN A 279 15.83 19.30 19.03
CA ASN A 279 16.08 18.39 20.15
C ASN A 279 16.41 16.94 19.76
N ILE A 280 16.48 16.60 18.46
CA ILE A 280 16.74 15.23 17.99
C ILE A 280 17.68 15.22 16.77
N GLY A 281 18.70 14.36 16.84
CA GLY A 281 19.59 14.04 15.74
C GLY A 281 19.73 12.54 15.52
N ILE A 282 20.11 12.16 14.30
CA ILE A 282 20.21 10.77 13.88
C ILE A 282 21.53 10.52 13.15
N VAL A 283 22.13 9.36 13.41
CA VAL A 283 23.24 8.79 12.62
C VAL A 283 22.86 7.39 12.13
N TYR A 284 23.48 6.92 11.05
CA TYR A 284 23.15 5.62 10.45
C TYR A 284 24.38 4.76 10.11
N SER A 285 24.13 3.46 9.91
CA SER A 285 25.03 2.55 9.19
C SER A 285 24.25 1.80 8.12
N GLY A 286 24.84 1.59 6.95
CA GLY A 286 24.23 0.91 5.80
C GLY A 286 24.16 1.78 4.54
N LEU A 287 23.04 1.73 3.83
CA LEU A 287 22.83 2.42 2.55
C LEU A 287 22.49 3.92 2.72
N GLY A 288 23.41 4.80 2.32
CA GLY A 288 23.22 6.26 2.38
C GLY A 288 21.98 6.81 1.65
N PRO A 289 21.59 6.31 0.46
CA PRO A 289 20.37 6.74 -0.21
C PRO A 289 19.10 6.50 0.61
N ASP A 290 19.01 5.34 1.28
CA ASP A 290 17.88 4.98 2.14
C ASP A 290 17.83 5.91 3.37
N PHE A 291 18.99 6.20 3.98
CA PHE A 291 19.11 7.16 5.08
C PHE A 291 18.59 8.55 4.70
N ARG A 292 18.99 9.08 3.54
CA ARG A 292 18.56 10.40 3.07
C ARG A 292 17.04 10.53 2.95
N ILE A 293 16.38 9.47 2.48
CA ILE A 293 14.91 9.42 2.40
C ILE A 293 14.30 9.39 3.81
N LEU A 294 14.84 8.57 4.71
CA LEU A 294 14.36 8.50 6.09
C LEU A 294 14.53 9.82 6.84
N VAL A 295 15.64 10.54 6.65
CA VAL A 295 15.85 11.89 7.21
C VAL A 295 14.77 12.85 6.74
N ALA A 296 14.46 12.88 5.44
CA ALA A 296 13.40 13.74 4.91
C ALA A 296 12.02 13.41 5.50
N LYS A 297 11.71 12.11 5.64
CA LYS A 297 10.46 11.65 6.26
C LYS A 297 10.40 11.98 7.76
N ALA A 298 11.49 11.79 8.49
CA ALA A 298 11.58 12.11 9.91
C ALA A 298 11.43 13.62 10.17
N ARG A 299 12.07 14.47 9.37
CA ARG A 299 11.89 15.94 9.43
C ARG A 299 10.44 16.35 9.18
N LYS A 300 9.79 15.73 8.18
CA LYS A 300 8.37 15.96 7.90
C LYS A 300 7.47 15.54 9.06
N SER A 301 7.73 14.38 9.69
CA SER A 301 7.00 13.93 10.87
C SER A 301 7.16 14.87 12.06
N ALA A 302 8.39 15.28 12.36
CA ALA A 302 8.67 16.21 13.46
C ALA A 302 7.93 17.55 13.27
N GLN A 303 7.87 18.06 12.04
CA GLN A 303 7.09 19.26 11.73
C GLN A 303 5.57 19.03 11.82
N ALA A 304 5.07 17.85 11.46
CA ALA A 304 3.65 17.53 11.59
C ALA A 304 3.23 17.49 13.07
N TYR A 305 4.06 16.91 13.93
CA TYR A 305 3.84 16.93 15.39
C TYR A 305 3.84 18.37 15.93
N TRP A 306 4.84 19.16 15.53
CA TRP A 306 4.92 20.58 15.92
C TRP A 306 3.70 21.39 15.50
N LYS A 307 3.14 21.16 14.31
CA LYS A 307 1.93 21.86 13.86
C LYS A 307 0.70 21.58 14.73
N ILE A 308 0.63 20.41 15.37
CA ILE A 308 -0.51 19.99 16.18
C ILE A 308 -0.32 20.44 17.63
N TYR A 309 0.87 20.18 18.20
CA TYR A 309 1.13 20.34 19.63
C TYR A 309 1.93 21.61 19.97
N ASN A 310 2.39 22.35 18.96
CA ASN A 310 3.24 23.54 19.09
C ASN A 310 4.57 23.30 19.84
N GLU A 311 5.02 22.04 19.86
CA GLU A 311 6.29 21.59 20.42
C GLU A 311 6.89 20.47 19.57
N TYR A 312 8.20 20.28 19.65
CA TYR A 312 8.85 19.18 18.92
C TYR A 312 8.59 17.84 19.61
N PRO A 313 8.51 16.73 18.86
CA PRO A 313 8.14 15.43 19.44
C PRO A 313 9.15 14.97 20.49
N PRO A 314 8.70 14.24 21.53
CA PRO A 314 9.59 13.47 22.39
C PRO A 314 10.37 12.44 21.56
N THR A 315 11.58 12.10 22.01
CA THR A 315 12.50 11.23 21.25
C THR A 315 11.84 9.90 20.89
N LYS A 316 11.18 9.28 21.88
CA LYS A 316 10.46 8.01 21.71
C LYS A 316 9.38 8.08 20.62
N VAL A 317 8.63 9.18 20.55
CA VAL A 317 7.52 9.35 19.58
C VAL A 317 8.08 9.40 18.16
N LEU A 318 9.14 10.19 17.94
CA LEU A 318 9.76 10.24 16.62
C LEU A 318 10.41 8.91 16.24
N THR A 319 11.08 8.23 17.18
CA THR A 319 11.62 6.89 16.97
C THR A 319 10.53 5.90 16.55
N GLN A 320 9.37 5.92 17.20
CA GLN A 320 8.22 5.07 16.86
C GLN A 320 7.69 5.35 15.46
N GLU A 321 7.64 6.61 15.04
CA GLU A 321 7.19 6.96 13.70
C GLU A 321 8.18 6.46 12.63
N ILE A 322 9.48 6.65 12.86
CA ILE A 322 10.53 6.15 11.95
C ILE A 322 10.46 4.62 11.86
N ALA A 323 10.34 3.94 13.00
CA ALA A 323 10.16 2.49 13.07
C ALA A 323 8.93 2.03 12.27
N THR A 324 7.81 2.75 12.37
CA THR A 324 6.59 2.45 11.62
C THR A 324 6.79 2.62 10.11
N ILE A 325 7.47 3.68 9.69
CA ILE A 325 7.83 3.90 8.27
C ILE A 325 8.73 2.78 7.75
N MET A 326 9.69 2.31 8.56
CA MET A 326 10.58 1.20 8.20
C MET A 326 9.80 -0.12 8.11
N GLN A 327 8.93 -0.40 9.08
CA GLN A 327 8.08 -1.58 9.12
C GLN A 327 7.10 -1.63 7.94
N GLN A 328 6.55 -0.49 7.50
CA GLN A 328 5.70 -0.46 6.30
C GLN A 328 6.46 -0.95 5.07
N ALA A 329 7.75 -0.62 4.93
CA ALA A 329 8.59 -1.17 3.88
C ALA A 329 8.94 -2.65 4.09
N THR A 330 8.66 -3.22 5.27
CA THR A 330 8.77 -4.65 5.53
C THR A 330 7.47 -5.44 5.30
N HIS A 331 6.38 -4.79 4.88
CA HIS A 331 5.11 -5.50 4.64
C HIS A 331 4.39 -5.06 3.36
N SER A 332 4.62 -3.83 2.89
CA SER A 332 3.95 -3.31 1.69
C SER A 332 4.43 -4.04 0.43
N GLY A 333 3.50 -4.29 -0.51
CA GLY A 333 3.83 -4.92 -1.79
C GLY A 333 4.73 -4.04 -2.66
N GLY A 334 5.67 -4.64 -3.40
CA GLY A 334 6.51 -3.94 -4.38
C GLY A 334 7.65 -3.08 -3.81
N VAL A 335 7.90 -3.13 -2.49
CA VAL A 335 9.02 -2.41 -1.84
C VAL A 335 9.93 -3.37 -1.07
N ARG A 336 11.22 -3.02 -0.96
CA ARG A 336 12.19 -3.73 -0.10
C ARG A 336 12.36 -3.01 1.24
N PRO A 337 12.77 -3.71 2.32
CA PRO A 337 13.19 -3.06 3.55
C PRO A 337 14.30 -2.02 3.33
N TYR A 338 14.35 -1.02 4.20
CA TYR A 338 15.45 -0.06 4.21
C TYR A 338 16.73 -0.76 4.67
N GLY A 339 17.82 -0.61 3.91
CA GLY A 339 19.12 -1.20 4.20
C GLY A 339 19.94 -0.36 5.18
N VAL A 340 19.32 0.15 6.24
CA VAL A 340 19.96 0.99 7.26
C VAL A 340 19.50 0.63 8.66
N SER A 341 20.42 0.73 9.62
CA SER A 341 20.10 0.88 11.04
C SER A 341 20.41 2.31 11.46
N LEU A 342 19.59 2.84 12.37
CA LEU A 342 19.67 4.22 12.84
C LEU A 342 19.97 4.24 14.34
N LEU A 343 20.79 5.20 14.76
CA LEU A 343 20.85 5.64 16.15
C LEU A 343 20.19 7.02 16.25
N VAL A 344 19.11 7.09 17.02
CA VAL A 344 18.31 8.30 17.25
C VAL A 344 18.63 8.81 18.64
N ALA A 345 19.32 9.94 18.72
CA ALA A 345 19.61 10.62 19.97
C ALA A 345 18.65 11.80 20.12
N GLY A 346 18.06 11.95 21.30
CA GLY A 346 17.18 13.08 21.58
C GLY A 346 17.15 13.45 23.06
N TRP A 347 16.61 14.65 23.33
CA TRP A 347 16.27 15.10 24.67
C TRP A 347 14.83 15.63 24.69
N ASP A 348 14.09 15.27 25.73
CA ASP A 348 12.77 15.84 26.03
C ASP A 348 12.58 16.02 27.53
N VAL A 349 11.68 16.94 27.91
CA VAL A 349 11.47 17.32 29.32
C VAL A 349 10.97 16.16 30.19
N ASN A 350 10.25 15.20 29.59
CA ASN A 350 9.59 14.13 30.33
C ASN A 350 10.55 12.98 30.66
N ARG A 351 11.47 12.66 29.75
CA ARG A 351 12.37 11.50 29.86
C ARG A 351 13.83 11.87 29.98
N GLY A 352 14.21 13.10 29.65
CA GLY A 352 15.60 13.54 29.58
C GLY A 352 16.33 12.99 28.36
N PRO A 353 17.67 12.83 28.42
CA PRO A 353 18.44 12.31 27.30
C PRO A 353 18.12 10.84 27.04
N SER A 354 17.75 10.50 25.81
CA SER A 354 17.51 9.12 25.38
C SER A 354 18.14 8.80 24.02
N LEU A 355 18.74 7.60 23.95
CA LEU A 355 19.36 7.04 22.75
C LEU A 355 18.60 5.78 22.34
N TYR A 356 18.17 5.72 21.08
CA TYR A 356 17.45 4.58 20.52
C TYR A 356 18.18 4.02 19.31
N GLN A 357 18.13 2.71 19.13
CA GLN A 357 18.49 2.04 17.87
C GLN A 357 17.22 1.63 17.15
N VAL A 358 17.16 1.83 15.84
CA VAL A 358 16.09 1.32 14.95
C VAL A 358 16.71 0.48 13.85
N ASP A 359 16.22 -0.73 13.65
CA ASP A 359 16.75 -1.69 12.67
C ASP A 359 15.81 -1.85 11.45
N PRO A 360 16.29 -2.43 10.32
CA PRO A 360 15.51 -2.64 9.10
C PRO A 360 14.12 -3.28 9.27
N SER A 361 13.92 -4.04 10.34
CA SER A 361 12.63 -4.65 10.70
C SER A 361 11.57 -3.66 11.19
N GLY A 362 11.96 -2.43 11.53
CA GLY A 362 11.16 -1.49 12.30
C GLY A 362 11.17 -1.76 13.81
N SER A 363 11.93 -2.74 14.29
CA SER A 363 12.17 -2.91 15.72
C SER A 363 13.06 -1.79 16.25
N TYR A 364 12.78 -1.31 17.47
CA TYR A 364 13.59 -0.29 18.13
C TYR A 364 13.77 -0.57 19.61
N TRP A 365 14.94 -0.19 20.15
CA TRP A 365 15.30 -0.36 21.56
C TRP A 365 16.05 0.87 22.09
N ALA A 366 15.88 1.16 23.38
CA ALA A 366 16.65 2.20 24.06
C ALA A 366 17.99 1.63 24.54
N TRP A 367 19.07 2.41 24.40
CA TRP A 367 20.42 2.02 24.75
C TRP A 367 21.09 3.03 25.68
N LYS A 368 21.96 2.53 26.55
CA LYS A 368 22.92 3.37 27.30
C LYS A 368 24.11 3.74 26.41
N ALA A 369 24.66 2.75 25.72
CA ALA A 369 25.59 2.92 24.62
C ALA A 369 25.32 1.81 23.59
N SER A 370 25.52 2.09 22.30
CA SER A 370 25.40 1.08 21.24
C SER A 370 26.28 1.45 20.05
N ALA A 371 26.61 0.43 19.24
CA ALA A 371 27.30 0.58 17.96
C ALA A 371 26.60 -0.27 16.89
N ILE A 372 26.64 0.21 15.65
CA ILE A 372 26.09 -0.41 14.44
C ILE A 372 27.11 -0.32 13.30
N GLY A 373 26.99 -1.20 12.30
CA GLY A 373 27.90 -1.26 11.14
C GLY A 373 28.98 -2.35 11.24
N LYS A 374 29.98 -2.27 10.36
CA LYS A 374 31.02 -3.29 10.12
C LYS A 374 31.70 -3.85 11.37
N ASN A 375 32.07 -2.99 12.31
CA ASN A 375 32.81 -3.39 13.50
C ASN A 375 31.97 -3.36 14.80
N MET A 376 30.64 -3.50 14.69
CA MET A 376 29.73 -3.34 15.83
C MET A 376 30.00 -4.27 17.00
N VAL A 377 30.45 -5.51 16.76
CA VAL A 377 30.68 -6.51 17.83
C VAL A 377 31.85 -6.09 18.73
N ASN A 378 32.97 -5.70 18.12
CA ASN A 378 34.14 -5.22 18.84
C ASN A 378 33.86 -3.87 19.51
N ALA A 379 33.20 -2.95 18.79
CA ALA A 379 32.83 -1.65 19.33
C ALA A 379 31.92 -1.78 20.57
N LYS A 380 30.91 -2.66 20.55
CA LYS A 380 30.07 -2.91 21.74
C LYS A 380 30.87 -3.49 22.90
N THR A 381 31.76 -4.43 22.64
CA THR A 381 32.63 -5.02 23.68
C THR A 381 33.55 -3.97 24.32
N PHE A 382 34.06 -3.02 23.52
CA PHE A 382 34.86 -1.91 24.02
C PHE A 382 34.03 -0.93 24.85
N LEU A 383 32.84 -0.57 24.36
CA LEU A 383 31.90 0.30 25.08
C LEU A 383 31.48 -0.30 26.42
N GLU A 384 31.19 -1.60 26.49
CA GLU A 384 30.85 -2.28 27.75
C GLU A 384 31.94 -2.17 28.81
N LYS A 385 33.22 -2.12 28.41
CA LYS A 385 34.36 -1.98 29.35
C LYS A 385 34.61 -0.55 29.81
N ARG A 386 34.27 0.45 28.98
CA ARG A 386 34.56 1.87 29.23
C ARG A 386 33.37 2.65 29.77
N TYR A 387 32.15 2.16 29.55
CA TYR A 387 30.91 2.82 29.95
C TYR A 387 30.67 2.74 31.46
N ASN A 388 30.22 3.84 32.03
CA ASN A 388 29.63 3.92 33.37
C ASN A 388 28.47 4.93 33.35
N ASP A 389 27.56 4.83 34.31
CA ASP A 389 26.33 5.66 34.33
C ASP A 389 26.60 7.15 34.62
N ASP A 390 27.76 7.49 35.19
CA ASP A 390 28.15 8.85 35.57
C ASP A 390 29.04 9.55 34.53
N ILE A 391 29.31 8.90 33.40
CA ILE A 391 30.20 9.41 32.35
C ILE A 391 29.75 10.81 31.90
N SER A 392 30.68 11.76 31.86
CA SER A 392 30.43 13.10 31.36
C SER A 392 30.34 13.12 29.83
N LEU A 393 29.72 14.14 29.24
CA LEU A 393 29.64 14.29 27.79
C LEU A 393 31.03 14.35 27.15
N GLU A 394 31.99 15.04 27.78
CA GLU A 394 33.38 15.15 27.32
C GLU A 394 34.07 13.77 27.30
N ASP A 395 33.96 13.02 28.40
CA ASP A 395 34.52 11.65 28.49
C ASP A 395 33.82 10.69 27.52
N ALA A 396 32.53 10.89 27.27
CA ALA A 396 31.76 10.13 26.30
C ALA A 396 32.23 10.41 24.87
N ILE A 397 32.52 11.67 24.51
CA ILE A 397 33.10 12.03 23.20
C ILE A 397 34.47 11.38 23.04
N HIS A 398 35.33 11.45 24.06
CA HIS A 398 36.64 10.81 24.01
C HIS A 398 36.52 9.28 23.87
N THR A 399 35.62 8.66 24.63
CA THR A 399 35.35 7.21 24.53
C THR A 399 34.79 6.83 23.15
N ALA A 400 33.93 7.67 22.57
CA ALA A 400 33.39 7.48 21.21
C ALA A 400 34.53 7.49 20.16
N LEU A 401 35.45 8.44 20.24
CA LEU A 401 36.61 8.53 19.35
C LEU A 401 37.55 7.33 19.49
N LEU A 402 37.88 6.93 20.72
CA LEU A 402 38.67 5.73 20.98
C LEU A 402 38.02 4.47 20.40
N THR A 403 36.69 4.35 20.53
CA THR A 403 35.94 3.22 19.99
C THR A 403 35.98 3.20 18.45
N LEU A 404 35.82 4.37 17.80
CA LEU A 404 35.95 4.45 16.35
C LEU A 404 37.37 4.12 15.88
N LYS A 405 38.38 4.48 16.67
CA LYS A 405 39.80 4.28 16.35
C LYS A 405 40.19 2.81 16.25
N GLU A 406 39.62 1.93 17.08
CA GLU A 406 39.91 0.49 17.04
C GLU A 406 39.53 -0.18 15.70
N GLY A 407 38.57 0.41 14.97
CA GLY A 407 38.07 -0.12 13.71
C GLY A 407 38.32 0.78 12.49
N PHE A 408 39.15 1.81 12.63
CA PHE A 408 39.34 2.84 11.61
C PHE A 408 40.38 2.45 10.57
N GLU A 409 40.02 2.51 9.29
CA GLU A 409 40.94 2.27 8.17
C GLU A 409 41.50 3.61 7.66
N GLY A 410 42.77 3.92 7.97
CA GLY A 410 43.46 5.13 7.50
C GLY A 410 43.73 6.16 8.61
N LEU A 411 43.81 7.44 8.24
CA LEU A 411 44.06 8.54 9.18
C LEU A 411 42.73 9.12 9.67
N MET A 412 42.56 9.12 11.00
CA MET A 412 41.44 9.79 11.65
C MET A 412 41.74 11.29 11.75
N THR A 413 40.93 12.10 11.07
CA THR A 413 41.04 13.56 11.02
C THR A 413 39.67 14.17 11.24
N GLU A 414 39.61 15.49 11.38
CA GLU A 414 38.36 16.25 11.54
C GLU A 414 37.40 16.13 10.35
N LYS A 415 37.92 15.76 9.17
CA LYS A 415 37.11 15.56 7.95
C LYS A 415 36.57 14.14 7.81
N THR A 416 37.23 13.17 8.44
CA THR A 416 36.87 11.76 8.31
C THR A 416 35.96 11.27 9.44
N ILE A 417 35.60 12.15 10.38
CA ILE A 417 34.70 11.85 11.50
C ILE A 417 33.59 12.90 11.54
N GLU A 418 32.35 12.45 11.74
CA GLU A 418 31.23 13.33 12.08
C GLU A 418 30.71 13.03 13.48
N ILE A 419 30.49 14.08 14.27
CA ILE A 419 30.02 14.00 15.65
C ILE A 419 28.79 14.90 15.83
N GLY A 420 27.72 14.32 16.38
CA GLY A 420 26.56 15.03 16.87
C GLY A 420 26.48 14.91 18.38
N VAL A 421 26.16 16.01 19.05
CA VAL A 421 26.01 16.06 20.51
C VAL A 421 24.65 16.58 20.89
N ILE A 422 24.13 16.04 21.99
CA ILE A 422 22.97 16.55 22.71
C ILE A 422 23.43 17.02 24.06
N THR A 423 23.12 18.27 24.38
CA THR A 423 23.39 18.83 25.70
C THR A 423 22.10 18.88 26.49
N VAL A 424 22.13 18.38 27.72
CA VAL A 424 21.00 18.55 28.65
C VAL A 424 20.91 20.03 29.02
N PRO A 425 19.77 20.71 28.79
CA PRO A 425 19.60 22.11 29.14
C PRO A 425 19.79 22.34 30.65
N SER A 426 20.39 23.48 31.02
CA SER A 426 20.36 23.93 32.41
C SER A 426 18.95 24.40 32.79
N GLN A 427 18.64 24.48 34.09
CA GLN A 427 17.34 25.00 34.55
C GLN A 427 17.09 26.43 34.01
N ALA A 428 18.13 27.26 33.95
CA ALA A 428 18.04 28.60 33.37
C ALA A 428 17.71 28.59 31.86
N ASP A 429 18.22 27.60 31.10
CA ASP A 429 17.87 27.43 29.68
C ASP A 429 16.40 27.00 29.50
N LEU A 430 15.87 26.19 30.43
CA LEU A 430 14.47 25.78 30.42
C LEU A 430 13.54 26.95 30.76
N ASP A 431 13.93 27.77 31.75
CA ASP A 431 13.15 28.91 32.22
C ASP A 431 13.17 30.09 31.23
N ALA A 432 14.29 30.29 30.51
CA ALA A 432 14.39 31.26 29.40
C ALA A 432 13.48 30.88 28.22
N GLY A 433 13.07 29.61 28.13
CA GLY A 433 11.86 29.13 27.46
C GLY A 433 11.87 29.13 25.93
N LYS A 434 12.31 30.18 25.25
CA LYS A 434 12.20 30.34 23.80
C LYS A 434 13.30 31.27 23.29
N ILE A 435 13.83 31.02 22.09
CA ILE A 435 14.67 31.98 21.38
C ILE A 435 13.84 33.26 21.18
N GLU A 436 14.34 34.39 21.70
CA GLU A 436 13.68 35.70 21.61
C GLU A 436 13.19 35.97 20.18
N GLY A 437 11.93 36.39 20.05
CA GLY A 437 11.31 36.74 18.76
C GLY A 437 10.82 35.59 17.89
N THR A 438 11.16 34.32 18.16
CA THR A 438 10.76 33.18 17.31
C THR A 438 9.76 32.22 17.94
N GLY A 439 9.67 32.22 19.27
CA GLY A 439 8.82 31.31 20.02
C GLY A 439 9.27 29.83 20.04
N ARG A 440 10.47 29.52 19.52
CA ARG A 440 11.02 28.15 19.44
C ARG A 440 11.98 27.84 20.59
N ALA A 441 11.97 26.60 21.09
CA ALA A 441 12.92 26.14 22.10
C ALA A 441 14.38 26.20 21.59
N LYS A 442 15.32 26.47 22.49
CA LYS A 442 16.77 26.44 22.20
C LYS A 442 17.16 25.03 21.74
N ALA A 443 17.95 24.94 20.67
CA ALA A 443 18.39 23.66 20.14
C ALA A 443 19.32 22.97 21.14
N THR A 444 18.99 21.73 21.50
CA THR A 444 19.81 20.88 22.36
C THR A 444 20.70 19.95 21.56
N PHE A 445 20.33 19.65 20.32
CA PHE A 445 21.16 18.91 19.37
C PHE A 445 21.98 19.87 18.50
N ARG A 446 23.28 19.60 18.37
CA ARG A 446 24.17 20.26 17.40
C ARG A 446 25.21 19.29 16.84
N LYS A 447 25.70 19.58 15.63
CA LYS A 447 26.90 18.93 15.08
C LYS A 447 28.13 19.69 15.56
N LEU A 448 29.20 18.97 15.89
CA LEU A 448 30.49 19.61 16.18
C LEU A 448 31.10 20.14 14.88
N THR A 449 31.81 21.27 14.96
CA THR A 449 32.58 21.81 13.84
C THR A 449 33.86 21.02 13.61
N GLU A 450 34.46 21.15 12.43
CA GLU A 450 35.76 20.55 12.13
C GLU A 450 36.84 20.99 13.13
N GLU A 451 36.80 22.23 13.60
CA GLU A 451 37.74 22.74 14.61
C GLU A 451 37.54 22.05 15.97
N GLU A 452 36.29 21.94 16.43
CA GLU A 452 35.98 21.23 17.68
C GLU A 452 36.40 19.75 17.62
N VAL A 453 36.13 19.08 16.49
CA VAL A 453 36.55 17.68 16.30
C VAL A 453 38.07 17.57 16.31
N ARG A 454 38.79 18.52 15.70
CA ARG A 454 40.26 18.54 15.71
C ARG A 454 40.81 18.66 17.13
N ASP A 455 40.21 19.52 17.96
CA ASP A 455 40.62 19.70 19.35
C ASP A 455 40.41 18.41 20.16
N TYR A 456 39.27 17.73 19.99
CA TYR A 456 39.03 16.42 20.63
C TYR A 456 39.95 15.31 20.16
N LEU A 457 40.45 15.36 18.92
CA LEU A 457 41.43 14.40 18.39
C LEU A 457 42.85 14.65 18.93
N ALA A 458 43.14 15.88 19.37
CA ALA A 458 44.43 16.26 19.93
C ALA A 458 44.55 15.95 21.44
N MET A 459 43.42 15.80 22.14
CA MET A 459 43.30 15.34 23.52
C MET A 459 43.47 13.82 23.65
#